data_AF-A0A1I7UFX0-F1
#
_entry.id   AF-A0A1I7UFX0-F1
#
_cell.length_a   1.000
_cell.length_b   1.000
_cell.length_c   1.000
_cell.angle_alpha   90.00
_cell.angle_beta   90.00
_cell.angle_gamma   90.00
#
_symmetry.space_group_name_H-M   'P 1'
#
loop_
_entity.id
_entity.type
_entity.pdbx_description
1 polymer ?
#
loop_
_entity_poly.entity_id
_entity_poly.type
_entity_poly.pdbx_seq_one_letter_code
_entity_poly.pdbx_strand_id
1 'polypeptide(L)'
;MDFRDARKTLEYAQKYKVSNVIQLVDQALRFDPSLFEVSISKAISYGLNHYLADLLRKQESLEELAEELKKVNLETMSGEIMKKCVKFFIEH
;
A
#
# COMPACT_ATOMS: atom_id res chain seq x y z
N MET A 1 3.47 -19.48 -6.08
CA MET A 1 4.15 -18.25 -6.51
C MET A 1 5.28 -18.03 -5.52
N ASP A 2 6.55 -18.01 -5.95
CA ASP A 2 7.66 -17.74 -5.01
C ASP A 2 7.55 -16.29 -4.52
N PHE A 3 7.75 -16.07 -3.22
CA PHE A 3 7.73 -14.76 -2.56
C PHE A 3 8.62 -13.72 -3.28
N ARG A 4 9.74 -14.19 -3.85
CA ARG A 4 10.67 -13.34 -4.63
C ARG A 4 10.10 -12.85 -5.97
N ASP A 5 9.09 -13.53 -6.52
CA ASP A 5 8.49 -13.19 -7.80
C ASP A 5 7.42 -12.10 -7.65
N ALA A 6 6.64 -12.09 -6.57
CA ALA A 6 5.55 -11.13 -6.39
C ALA A 6 6.05 -9.67 -6.26
N ARG A 7 7.09 -9.43 -5.46
CA ARG A 7 7.69 -8.10 -5.32
C ARG A 7 8.30 -7.59 -6.63
N LYS A 8 9.07 -8.42 -7.32
CA LYS A 8 9.66 -8.07 -8.62
C LYS A 8 8.57 -7.81 -9.67
N THR A 9 7.52 -8.62 -9.66
CA THR A 9 6.36 -8.44 -10.56
C THR A 9 5.71 -7.08 -10.32
N LEU A 10 5.53 -6.68 -9.06
CA LEU A 10 5.01 -5.36 -8.71
C LEU A 10 5.94 -4.24 -9.19
N GLU A 11 7.24 -4.34 -8.96
CA GLU A 11 8.24 -3.34 -9.40
C GLU A 11 8.20 -3.15 -10.93
N TYR A 12 8.14 -4.24 -11.69
CA TYR A 12 8.00 -4.16 -13.15
C TYR A 12 6.64 -3.61 -13.57
N ALA A 13 5.56 -4.03 -12.92
CA ALA A 13 4.23 -3.53 -13.21
C ALA A 13 4.11 -2.01 -12.96
N GLN A 14 4.76 -1.50 -11.91
CA GLN A 14 4.89 -0.06 -11.65
C GLN A 14 5.67 0.63 -12.76
N LYS A 15 6.86 0.09 -13.11
CA LYS A 15 7.73 0.65 -14.15
C LYS A 15 7.03 0.77 -15.50
N TYR A 16 6.26 -0.26 -15.88
CA TYR A 16 5.55 -0.31 -17.16
C TYR A 16 4.08 0.13 -17.07
N LYS A 17 3.64 0.65 -15.91
CA LYS A 17 2.27 1.14 -15.66
C LYS A 17 1.18 0.12 -15.99
N VAL A 18 1.41 -1.14 -15.67
CA VAL A 18 0.47 -2.23 -15.91
C VAL A 18 -0.52 -2.32 -14.74
N SER A 19 -1.53 -1.46 -14.75
CA SER A 19 -2.50 -1.29 -13.64
C SER A 19 -3.20 -2.59 -13.23
N ASN A 20 -3.52 -3.46 -14.19
CA ASN A 20 -4.17 -4.75 -13.90
C ASN A 20 -3.28 -5.67 -13.04
N VAL A 21 -1.96 -5.68 -13.28
CA VAL A 21 -1.03 -6.49 -12.50
C VAL A 21 -0.84 -5.90 -11.11
N ILE A 22 -0.81 -4.57 -10.98
CA ILE A 22 -0.77 -3.90 -9.68
C ILE A 22 -1.99 -4.28 -8.84
N GLN A 23 -3.19 -4.27 -9.42
CA GLN A 23 -4.43 -4.69 -8.74
C GLN A 23 -4.42 -6.17 -8.35
N LEU A 24 -3.90 -7.06 -9.21
CA LEU A 24 -3.77 -8.48 -8.89
C LEU A 24 -2.84 -8.69 -7.69
N VAL A 25 -1.69 -7.98 -7.65
CA VAL A 25 -0.77 -8.07 -6.52
C VAL A 25 -1.39 -7.49 -5.24
N ASP A 26 -2.09 -6.35 -5.34
CA ASP A 26 -2.81 -5.72 -4.22
C ASP A 26 -3.81 -6.69 -3.57
N GLN A 27 -4.61 -7.36 -4.40
CA GLN A 27 -5.55 -8.38 -3.91
C GLN A 27 -4.82 -9.61 -3.36
N ALA A 28 -3.77 -10.09 -4.03
CA ALA A 28 -3.01 -11.24 -3.57
C ALA A 28 -2.39 -11.01 -2.18
N LEU A 29 -1.81 -9.83 -1.94
CA LEU A 29 -1.24 -9.46 -0.63
C LEU A 29 -2.28 -9.42 0.48
N ARG A 30 -3.53 -9.07 0.15
CA ARG A 30 -4.64 -9.12 1.09
C ARG A 30 -5.02 -10.55 1.48
N PHE A 31 -4.96 -11.51 0.55
CA PHE A 31 -5.24 -12.92 0.83
C PHE A 31 -4.07 -13.63 1.50
N ASP A 32 -2.85 -13.34 1.07
CA ASP A 32 -1.62 -13.90 1.60
C ASP A 32 -0.59 -12.80 1.87
N PRO A 33 -0.64 -12.18 3.07
CA PRO A 33 0.33 -11.16 3.48
C PRO A 33 1.77 -11.67 3.57
N SER A 34 1.98 -13.00 3.57
CA SER A 34 3.33 -13.56 3.60
C SER A 34 4.05 -13.39 2.26
N LEU A 35 3.32 -13.12 1.15
CA LEU A 35 3.86 -12.93 -0.20
C LEU A 35 5.04 -11.96 -0.24
N PHE A 36 4.97 -10.87 0.51
CA PHE A 36 6.10 -10.09 0.97
C PHE A 36 5.62 -8.99 1.91
N GLU A 37 6.47 -8.60 2.87
CA GLU A 37 6.16 -7.51 3.79
C GLU A 37 6.26 -6.14 3.09
N VAL A 38 5.25 -5.31 3.28
CA VAL A 38 5.16 -3.96 2.71
C VAL A 38 4.78 -2.98 3.82
N SER A 39 5.60 -1.94 4.00
CA SER A 39 5.28 -0.81 4.87
C SER A 39 4.13 0.02 4.30
N ILE A 40 3.45 0.81 5.13
CA ILE A 40 2.39 1.73 4.69
C ILE A 40 2.91 2.68 3.61
N SER A 41 4.08 3.29 3.82
CA SER A 41 4.72 4.17 2.83
C SER A 41 4.91 3.51 1.47
N LYS A 42 5.34 2.24 1.43
CA LYS A 42 5.47 1.48 0.18
C LYS A 42 4.10 1.12 -0.41
N ALA A 43 3.13 0.72 0.41
CA ALA A 43 1.79 0.42 -0.06
C ALA A 43 1.13 1.63 -0.72
N ILE A 44 1.31 2.82 -0.14
CA ILE A 44 0.91 4.10 -0.72
C ILE A 44 1.62 4.33 -2.06
N SER A 45 2.94 4.20 -2.08
CA SER A 45 3.77 4.49 -3.26
C SER A 45 3.44 3.56 -4.44
N TYR A 46 3.08 2.31 -4.14
CA TYR A 46 2.69 1.31 -5.12
C TYR A 46 1.18 1.33 -5.44
N GLY A 47 0.40 2.19 -4.80
CA GLY A 47 -1.04 2.23 -5.03
C GLY A 47 -1.79 0.96 -4.62
N LEU A 48 -1.31 0.25 -3.60
CA LEU A 48 -1.90 -0.99 -3.08
C LEU A 48 -3.11 -0.66 -2.19
N ASN A 49 -4.20 -0.28 -2.84
CA ASN A 49 -5.41 0.25 -2.22
C ASN A 49 -6.08 -0.70 -1.23
N HIS A 50 -6.19 -1.98 -1.56
CA HIS A 50 -6.86 -2.97 -0.74
C HIS A 50 -5.98 -3.38 0.44
N TYR A 51 -4.71 -3.68 0.16
CA TYR A 51 -3.76 -4.06 1.19
C TYR A 51 -3.47 -2.92 2.17
N LEU A 52 -3.40 -1.66 1.70
CA LEU A 52 -3.24 -0.49 2.57
C LEU A 52 -4.38 -0.38 3.59
N ALA A 53 -5.62 -0.68 3.21
CA ALA A 53 -6.73 -0.63 4.15
C ALA A 53 -6.55 -1.64 5.30
N ASP A 54 -5.99 -2.81 5.02
CA ASP A 54 -5.70 -3.82 6.03
C ASP A 54 -4.46 -3.49 6.87
N LEU A 55 -3.46 -2.79 6.30
CA LEU A 55 -2.34 -2.22 7.08
C LEU A 55 -2.82 -1.14 8.05
N LEU A 56 -3.63 -0.18 7.57
CA LEU A 56 -4.15 0.91 8.40
C LEU A 56 -5.00 0.38 9.57
N ARG A 57 -5.78 -0.68 9.36
CA ARG A 57 -6.55 -1.31 10.45
C ARG A 57 -5.70 -1.94 11.56
N LYS A 58 -4.45 -2.28 11.26
CA LYS A 58 -3.50 -2.85 12.23
C LYS A 58 -2.66 -1.77 12.91
N GLN A 59 -2.73 -0.53 12.44
CA GLN A 59 -1.95 0.56 13.00
C GLN A 59 -2.57 1.01 14.32
N GLU A 60 -1.74 1.21 15.34
CA GLU A 60 -2.21 1.51 16.70
C GLU A 60 -2.18 3.01 17.02
N SER A 61 -1.46 3.83 16.24
CA SER A 61 -1.32 5.26 16.51
C SER A 61 -1.32 6.15 15.26
N LEU A 62 -1.78 7.39 15.47
CA LEU A 62 -1.73 8.46 14.48
C LEU A 62 -0.28 8.90 14.21
N GLU A 63 0.57 8.90 15.22
CA GLU A 63 1.98 9.27 15.14
C GLU A 63 2.74 8.35 14.18
N GLU A 64 2.54 7.04 14.26
CA GLU A 64 3.20 6.10 13.36
C GLU A 64 2.73 6.29 11.90
N LEU A 65 1.43 6.54 11.68
CA LEU A 65 0.94 6.85 10.35
C LEU A 65 1.56 8.16 9.81
N ALA A 66 1.67 9.19 10.65
CA ALA A 66 2.28 10.45 10.26
C ALA A 66 3.75 10.27 9.84
N GLU A 67 4.52 9.42 10.54
CA GLU A 67 5.90 9.09 10.17
C GLU A 67 5.99 8.33 8.83
N GLU A 68 5.04 7.45 8.53
CA GLU A 68 4.97 6.78 7.23
C GLU A 68 4.60 7.75 6.10
N LEU A 69 3.71 8.72 6.36
CA LEU A 69 3.29 9.73 5.40
C LEU A 69 4.41 10.72 5.05
N LYS A 70 5.35 10.98 5.96
CA LYS A 70 6.56 11.79 5.66
C LYS A 70 7.48 11.13 4.62
N LYS A 71 7.38 9.81 4.42
CA LYS A 71 8.24 9.05 3.50
C LYS A 71 7.72 9.02 2.07
N VAL A 72 6.55 9.60 1.80
CA VAL A 72 5.88 9.55 0.49
C VAL A 72 5.60 10.95 -0.03
N ASN A 73 5.50 11.09 -1.35
CA ASN A 73 5.09 12.35 -1.96
C ASN A 73 3.56 12.46 -1.94
N LEU A 74 3.03 13.23 -0.99
CA LEU A 74 1.60 13.48 -0.80
C LEU A 74 0.91 14.13 -2.00
N GLU A 75 1.62 14.95 -2.78
CA GLU A 75 1.05 15.63 -3.95
C GLU A 75 0.71 14.65 -5.09
N THR A 76 1.46 13.56 -5.17
CA THR A 76 1.28 12.51 -6.18
C THR A 76 0.40 11.36 -5.71
N MET A 77 -0.06 11.40 -4.46
CA MET A 77 -0.88 10.36 -3.86
C MET A 77 -2.26 10.32 -4.53
N SER A 78 -2.77 9.10 -4.78
CA SER A 78 -4.12 8.97 -5.31
C SER A 78 -5.15 9.46 -4.30
N GLY A 79 -6.21 10.11 -4.78
CA GLY A 79 -7.27 10.61 -3.90
C GLY A 79 -7.96 9.51 -3.09
N GLU A 80 -7.99 8.27 -3.59
CA GLU A 80 -8.52 7.12 -2.85
C GLU A 80 -7.65 6.75 -1.64
N ILE A 81 -6.33 6.73 -1.82
CA ILE A 81 -5.37 6.47 -0.74
C ILE A 81 -5.44 7.60 0.30
N MET A 82 -5.46 8.85 -0.16
CA MET A 82 -5.56 10.01 0.74
C MET A 82 -6.83 9.94 1.59
N LYS A 83 -7.97 9.58 1.00
CA LYS A 83 -9.22 9.37 1.75
C LYS A 83 -9.09 8.29 2.82
N LYS A 84 -8.39 7.19 2.57
CA LYS A 84 -8.17 6.12 3.56
C LYS A 84 -7.30 6.60 4.72
N CYS A 85 -6.23 7.33 4.44
CA CYS A 85 -5.37 7.91 5.48
C CYS A 85 -6.13 8.95 6.32
N VAL A 86 -6.87 9.86 5.68
CA VAL A 86 -7.69 10.87 6.39
C VAL A 86 -8.79 10.20 7.21
N LYS A 87 -9.44 9.15 6.68
CA LYS A 87 -10.42 8.38 7.44
C LYS A 87 -9.81 7.78 8.71
N PHE A 88 -8.61 7.22 8.62
CA PHE A 88 -7.88 6.73 9.79
C PHE A 88 -7.65 7.83 10.83
N PHE A 89 -7.20 9.03 10.42
CA PHE A 89 -7.03 10.19 11.31
C PHE A 89 -8.31 10.70 11.99
N ILE A 90 -9.48 10.45 11.41
CA ILE A 90 -10.77 10.89 11.95
C ILE A 90 -11.34 9.83 12.92
N GLU A 91 -11.06 8.55 12.67
CA GLU A 91 -11.65 7.43 13.39
C GLU A 91 -10.79 6.90 14.56
N HIS A 92 -9.54 7.35 14.69
CA HIS A 92 -8.65 7.08 15.82
C HIS A 92 -8.47 8.34 16.66
#